data_AF-A0AAT9HL69-F1
#
_entry.id   AF-A0AAT9HL69-F1
#
_cell.length_a   1.000
_cell.length_b   1.000
_cell.length_c   1.000
_cell.angle_alpha   90.00
_cell.angle_beta   90.00
_cell.angle_gamma   90.00
#
_symmetry.space_group_name_H-M   'P 1'
#
loop_
_entity.id
_entity.type
_entity.pdbx_description
1 polymer ?
#
loop_
_entity_poly.entity_id
_entity_poly.type
_entity_poly.pdbx_seq_one_letter_code
_entity_poly.pdbx_strand_id
1 'polypeptide(L)'
;MRQFAAMLDARDAAPLPDWLEQLSASRLFALASLVKAIHEDQLAVVQGITTVFNSGVNDGRITDLKLQKRIMAGRAGVPLLRHRVIRMALLRRRHE
;
A
#
# COMPACT_ATOMS: atom_id res chain seq x y z
N MET A 1 7.04 -6.63 -13.21
CA MET A 1 7.36 -5.58 -12.21
C MET A 1 7.78 -4.26 -12.84
N ARG A 2 8.87 -4.19 -13.64
CA ARG A 2 9.25 -2.92 -14.32
C ARG A 2 8.15 -2.35 -15.21
N GLN A 3 7.45 -3.20 -15.97
CA GLN A 3 6.30 -2.79 -16.79
C GLN A 3 5.17 -2.19 -15.96
N PHE A 4 4.84 -2.80 -14.81
CA PHE A 4 3.82 -2.25 -13.90
C PHE A 4 4.23 -0.91 -13.30
N ALA A 5 5.50 -0.72 -12.94
CA ALA A 5 6.00 0.58 -12.51
C ALA A 5 5.87 1.64 -13.62
N ALA A 6 6.18 1.29 -14.86
CA ALA A 6 5.98 2.17 -16.01
C ALA A 6 4.50 2.55 -16.22
N MET A 7 3.56 1.63 -15.98
CA MET A 7 2.12 1.94 -16.00
C MET A 7 1.75 3.00 -14.95
N LEU A 8 2.29 2.87 -13.73
CA LEU A 8 2.08 3.84 -12.65
C LEU A 8 2.67 5.21 -12.98
N ASP A 9 3.90 5.25 -13.51
CA ASP A 9 4.57 6.49 -13.90
C ASP A 9 3.85 7.20 -15.04
N ALA A 10 3.37 6.44 -16.03
CA ALA A 10 2.60 6.95 -17.16
C ALA A 10 1.12 7.25 -16.81
N ARG A 11 0.64 6.74 -15.66
CA ARG A 11 -0.79 6.69 -15.28
C ARG A 11 -1.68 6.06 -16.36
N ASP A 12 -1.13 5.05 -17.04
CA ASP A 12 -1.81 4.33 -18.12
C ASP A 12 -1.96 2.85 -17.75
N ALA A 13 -3.22 2.43 -17.59
CA ALA A 13 -3.58 1.06 -17.27
C ALA A 13 -3.87 0.19 -18.51
N ALA A 14 -3.80 0.74 -19.72
CA ALA A 14 -4.06 0.00 -20.96
C ALA A 14 -3.22 -1.29 -21.07
N PRO A 15 -1.94 -1.33 -20.66
CA PRO A 15 -1.12 -2.55 -20.76
C PRO A 15 -1.42 -3.61 -19.67
N LEU A 16 -2.31 -3.32 -18.70
CA LEU A 16 -2.55 -4.17 -17.54
C LEU A 16 -3.06 -5.59 -17.90
N PRO A 17 -4.05 -5.77 -18.80
CA PRO A 17 -4.54 -7.11 -19.15
C PRO A 17 -3.45 -8.01 -19.75
N ASP A 18 -2.76 -7.51 -20.78
CA ASP A 18 -1.67 -8.22 -21.46
C ASP A 18 -0.54 -8.58 -20.47
N TRP A 19 -0.25 -7.66 -19.54
CA TRP A 19 0.75 -7.90 -18.52
C TRP A 19 0.35 -9.02 -17.54
N LEU A 20 -0.94 -9.10 -17.16
CA LEU A 20 -1.46 -10.17 -16.30
C LEU A 20 -1.48 -11.53 -17.00
N GLU A 21 -1.79 -11.58 -18.29
CA GLU A 21 -1.71 -12.81 -19.09
C GLU A 21 -0.28 -13.35 -19.15
N GLN A 22 0.70 -12.47 -19.42
CA GLN A 22 2.11 -12.83 -19.40
C GLN A 22 2.57 -13.32 -18.01
N LEU A 23 2.08 -12.67 -16.95
CA LEU A 23 2.39 -13.07 -15.58
C LEU A 23 1.78 -14.44 -15.24
N SER A 24 0.58 -14.73 -15.74
CA SER A 24 -0.11 -16.02 -15.54
C SER A 24 0.56 -17.16 -16.30
N ALA A 25 1.11 -16.87 -17.48
CA ALA A 25 1.90 -17.83 -18.26
C ALA A 25 3.27 -18.10 -17.62
N SER A 26 3.75 -17.23 -16.74
CA SER A 26 4.97 -17.49 -15.97
C SER A 26 4.70 -18.63 -14.98
N ARG A 27 5.50 -19.71 -15.03
CA ARG A 27 5.37 -20.89 -14.15
C ARG A 27 5.75 -20.60 -12.69
N LEU A 28 5.60 -19.36 -12.24
CA LEU A 28 5.93 -18.89 -10.90
C LEU A 28 4.67 -18.95 -10.03
N PHE A 29 4.56 -20.01 -9.23
CA PHE A 29 3.41 -20.21 -8.34
C PHE A 29 3.13 -19.02 -7.41
N ALA A 30 4.19 -18.32 -6.97
CA ALA A 30 4.08 -17.12 -6.13
C ALA A 30 3.33 -15.94 -6.81
N LEU A 31 3.26 -15.92 -8.15
CA LEU A 31 2.57 -14.88 -8.91
C LEU A 31 1.12 -15.25 -9.24
N ALA A 32 0.76 -16.54 -9.20
CA ALA A 32 -0.61 -16.99 -9.50
C ALA A 32 -1.64 -16.37 -8.54
N SER A 33 -1.32 -16.29 -7.26
CA SER A 33 -2.19 -15.63 -6.26
C SER A 33 -2.27 -14.11 -6.49
N LEU A 34 -1.18 -13.48 -6.93
CA LEU A 34 -1.16 -12.06 -7.27
C LEU A 34 -2.04 -11.75 -8.48
N VAL A 35 -1.92 -12.53 -9.57
CA VAL A 35 -2.76 -12.32 -10.76
C VAL A 35 -4.23 -12.50 -10.41
N LYS A 36 -4.57 -13.55 -9.65
CA LYS A 36 -5.94 -13.76 -9.19
C LYS A 36 -6.46 -12.56 -8.40
N ALA A 37 -5.69 -12.06 -7.43
CA ALA A 37 -6.09 -10.91 -6.63
C ALA A 37 -6.27 -9.64 -7.49
N ILE A 38 -5.38 -9.39 -8.45
CA ILE A 38 -5.51 -8.23 -9.35
C ILE A 38 -6.73 -8.36 -10.27
N HIS A 39 -7.07 -9.58 -10.73
CA HIS A 39 -8.30 -9.79 -11.51
C HIS A 39 -9.56 -9.54 -10.68
N GLU A 40 -9.61 -10.02 -9.44
CA GLU A 40 -10.75 -9.80 -8.53
C GLU A 40 -10.97 -8.30 -8.25
N ASP A 41 -9.89 -7.52 -8.12
CA ASP A 41 -9.92 -6.08 -7.83
C ASP A 41 -9.56 -5.19 -9.04
N GLN A 42 -9.79 -5.66 -10.27
CA GLN A 42 -9.28 -5.01 -11.49
C GLN A 42 -9.70 -3.53 -11.60
N LEU A 43 -10.95 -3.20 -11.27
CA LEU A 43 -11.42 -1.81 -11.29
C LEU A 43 -10.65 -0.92 -10.32
N ALA A 44 -10.38 -1.41 -9.11
CA ALA A 44 -9.62 -0.67 -8.12
C ALA A 44 -8.16 -0.49 -8.56
N VAL A 45 -7.56 -1.51 -9.19
CA VAL A 45 -6.20 -1.43 -9.71
C VAL A 45 -6.09 -0.44 -10.88
N VAL A 46 -7.05 -0.46 -11.82
CA VAL A 46 -7.10 0.52 -12.91
C VAL A 46 -7.23 1.95 -12.38
N GLN A 47 -8.09 2.17 -11.37
CA GLN A 47 -8.20 3.48 -10.71
C GLN A 47 -6.92 3.86 -9.95
N GLY A 48 -6.28 2.89 -9.29
CA GLY A 48 -5.00 3.09 -8.60
C GLY A 48 -3.86 3.48 -9.54
N ILE A 49 -3.90 3.04 -10.81
CA ILE A 49 -2.92 3.42 -11.83
C ILE A 49 -3.24 4.79 -12.44
N THR A 50 -4.50 5.02 -12.83
CA THR A 50 -4.87 6.19 -13.65
C THR A 50 -5.05 7.47 -12.85
N THR A 51 -5.35 7.37 -11.55
CA THR A 51 -5.57 8.55 -10.71
C THR A 51 -4.28 9.16 -10.18
N VAL A 52 -4.35 10.42 -9.75
CA VAL A 52 -3.22 11.12 -9.12
C VAL A 52 -3.07 10.78 -7.63
N PHE A 53 -4.06 10.08 -7.07
CA PHE A 53 -4.14 9.79 -5.65
C PHE A 53 -3.28 8.57 -5.31
N ASN A 54 -2.62 8.63 -4.16
CA ASN A 54 -1.90 7.49 -3.61
C ASN A 54 -2.16 7.38 -2.11
N SER A 55 -2.00 6.17 -1.58
CA SER A 55 -2.16 5.88 -0.15
C SER A 55 -0.91 6.16 0.67
N GLY A 56 0.20 6.65 0.08
CA GLY A 56 1.51 6.69 0.72
C GLY A 56 1.54 7.46 2.04
N VAL A 57 0.87 8.63 2.11
CA VAL A 57 0.76 9.42 3.34
C VAL A 57 -0.03 8.66 4.42
N ASN A 58 -1.10 7.98 4.03
CA ASN A 58 -1.92 7.19 4.95
C ASN A 58 -1.15 5.95 5.46
N ASP A 59 -0.47 5.24 4.55
CA ASP A 59 0.32 4.06 4.88
C ASP A 59 1.51 4.39 5.79
N GLY A 60 2.13 5.57 5.60
CA GLY A 60 3.13 6.09 6.52
C GLY A 60 2.57 6.28 7.94
N ARG A 61 1.41 6.93 8.07
CA ARG A 61 0.73 7.13 9.37
C ARG A 61 0.31 5.82 10.02
N ILE A 62 -0.18 4.86 9.23
CA ILE A 62 -0.53 3.51 9.72
C ILE A 62 0.74 2.78 10.20
N THR A 63 1.85 2.93 9.49
CA THR A 63 3.15 2.33 9.85
C THR A 63 3.66 2.88 11.18
N ASP A 64 3.59 4.20 11.39
CA ASP A 64 3.90 4.84 12.67
C ASP A 64 3.06 4.28 13.81
N LEU A 65 1.75 4.18 13.62
CA LEU A 65 0.84 3.61 14.62
C LEU A 65 1.17 2.14 14.93
N LYS A 66 1.40 1.32 13.89
CA LYS A 66 1.79 -0.09 14.03
C LYS A 66 3.11 -0.22 14.80
N LEU A 67 4.09 0.65 14.53
CA LEU A 67 5.35 0.70 15.26
C LEU A 67 5.13 0.98 16.75
N GLN A 68 4.30 1.98 17.09
CA GLN A 68 3.99 2.29 18.48
C GLN A 68 3.35 1.10 19.21
N LYS A 69 2.41 0.40 18.57
CA LYS A 69 1.79 -0.82 19.12
C LYS A 69 2.82 -1.94 19.32
N ARG A 70 3.73 -2.15 18.37
CA ARG A 70 4.80 -3.16 18.45
C ARG A 70 5.81 -2.90 19.56
N ILE A 71 6.26 -1.65 19.73
CA ILE A 71 7.16 -1.25 20.82
C ILE A 71 6.55 -1.55 22.21
N MET A 72 5.22 -1.58 22.30
CA MET A 72 4.50 -1.88 23.55
C MET A 72 4.16 -3.36 23.72
N ALA A 73 4.73 -4.24 22.88
CA ALA A 73 4.46 -5.67 22.86
C ALA A 73 2.95 -6.00 22.79
N GLY A 74 2.17 -5.17 22.08
CA GLY A 74 0.72 -5.36 21.94
C GLY A 74 -0.11 -5.06 23.19
N ARG A 75 0.50 -4.67 24.32
CA ARG A 75 -0.19 -4.42 25.60
C ARG A 75 -0.95 -3.09 25.66
N ALA A 76 -0.89 -2.29 24.60
CA ALA A 76 -1.55 -0.99 24.54
C ALA A 76 -2.96 -1.14 23.94
N GLY A 77 -3.97 -0.89 24.78
CA GLY A 77 -5.34 -0.67 24.31
C GLY A 77 -5.48 0.63 23.51
N VAL A 78 -6.61 0.79 22.81
CA VAL A 78 -6.90 1.97 21.97
C VAL A 78 -6.70 3.30 22.71
N PRO A 79 -7.13 3.48 23.97
CA PRO A 79 -6.91 4.75 24.68
C PRO A 79 -5.44 5.13 24.84
N LEU A 80 -4.58 4.15 25.14
CA LEU A 80 -3.15 4.37 25.34
C LEU A 80 -2.42 4.66 24.02
N LEU A 81 -2.79 3.92 22.95
CA LEU A 81 -2.27 4.18 21.61
C LEU A 81 -2.62 5.60 21.15
N ARG A 82 -3.86 6.06 21.39
CA ARG A 82 -4.30 7.43 21.06
C ARG A 82 -3.42 8.48 21.73
N HIS A 83 -3.20 8.38 23.04
CA HIS A 83 -2.35 9.32 23.77
C HIS A 83 -0.92 9.37 23.22
N ARG A 84 -0.36 8.21 22.87
CA ARG A 84 1.01 8.10 22.37
C ARG A 84 1.15 8.72 20.97
N VAL A 85 0.20 8.45 20.07
CA VAL A 85 0.17 9.04 18.73
C VAL A 85 0.04 10.57 18.80
N ILE A 86 -0.87 11.09 19.64
CA ILE A 86 -1.01 12.54 19.83
C ILE A 86 0.29 13.15 20.35
N ARG A 87 0.92 12.52 21.36
CA ARG A 87 2.20 13.00 21.91
C ARG A 87 3.30 13.02 20.87
N MET A 88 3.41 11.98 20.03
CA MET A 88 4.39 11.94 18.95
C MET A 88 4.13 13.00 17.88
N ALA A 89 2.87 13.20 17.48
CA ALA A 89 2.49 14.24 16.53
C ALA A 89 2.85 15.63 17.07
N LEU A 90 2.64 15.87 18.38
CA LEU A 90 3.05 17.11 19.04
C LEU A 90 4.58 17.27 19.11
N LEU A 91 5.33 16.19 19.34
CA LEU A 91 6.79 16.24 19.34
C LEU A 91 7.34 16.57 17.95
N ARG A 92 6.83 15.95 16.89
CA ARG A 92 7.26 16.22 15.51
C ARG A 92 7.05 17.68 15.13
N ARG A 93 5.89 18.27 15.47
CA ARG A 93 5.59 19.69 15.22
C ARG A 93 6.47 20.70 15.98
N ARG A 94 7.19 20.28 17.03
CA ARG A 94 8.11 21.17 17.79
C ARG A 94 9.53 21.18 17.25
N HIS A 95 9.85 20.24 16.35
CA HIS A 95 11.18 20.08 15.76
C HIS A 95 11.20 20.46 14.27
N GLU A 96 10.08 20.97 13.75
CA GLU A 96 9.95 21.66 12.46
C GLU A 96 9.98 23.17 12.70
#